data_AF-A0A1P8LSA2-F1
#
_entry.id   AF-A0A1P8LSA2-F1
#
_cell.length_a   1.000
_cell.length_b   1.000
_cell.length_c   1.000
_cell.angle_alpha   90.00
_cell.angle_beta   90.00
_cell.angle_gamma   90.00
#
_symmetry.space_group_name_H-M   'P 1'
#
loop_
_entity.id
_entity.type
_entity.pdbx_description
1 polymer ?
#
loop_
_entity_poly.entity_id
_entity_poly.type
_entity_poly.pdbx_seq_one_letter_code
_entity_poly.pdbx_strand_id
1 'polypeptide(L)'
;MTTTTDVVDRIAMGLGGGLMLLGIVVMGLINDLAGAPHVPVEEEGAIVATPVVSPDLRAYLIALGLLVWFVYGVYKLTSAPPTAEIDSPAAPADD
;
A
#
# COMPACT_ATOMS: atom_id res chain seq x y z
N MET A 1 2.69 22.00 -20.39
CA MET A 1 2.70 21.12 -19.19
C MET A 1 1.98 19.83 -19.54
N THR A 2 2.69 18.81 -19.98
CA THR A 2 2.09 17.48 -20.19
C THR A 2 2.19 16.72 -18.88
N THR A 3 1.07 16.63 -18.19
CA THR A 3 0.88 16.05 -16.85
C THR A 3 1.00 14.52 -16.89
N THR A 4 2.16 14.02 -17.33
CA THR A 4 2.49 12.60 -17.27
C THR A 4 2.97 12.32 -15.86
N THR A 5 2.07 11.89 -14.98
CA THR A 5 2.46 11.09 -13.81
C THR A 5 3.43 10.03 -14.33
N ASP A 6 4.67 10.03 -13.84
CA ASP A 6 5.71 9.14 -14.35
C ASP A 6 5.19 7.70 -14.30
N VAL A 7 5.45 6.91 -15.35
CA VAL A 7 4.98 5.52 -15.43
C VAL A 7 5.44 4.74 -14.19
N VAL A 8 6.61 5.07 -13.66
CA VAL A 8 7.15 4.51 -12.41
C VAL A 8 6.29 4.87 -11.21
N ASP A 9 5.85 6.13 -11.09
CA ASP A 9 4.97 6.59 -10.02
C ASP A 9 3.64 5.80 -10.04
N ARG A 10 3.08 5.59 -11.24
CA ARG A 10 1.83 4.83 -11.41
C ARG A 10 1.99 3.35 -11.07
N ILE A 11 3.10 2.73 -11.49
CA ILE A 11 3.39 1.33 -11.18
C ILE A 11 3.59 1.14 -9.69
N ALA A 12 4.36 2.01 -9.02
CA ALA A 12 4.62 1.90 -7.59
C ALA A 12 3.33 2.03 -6.77
N MET A 13 2.48 3.01 -7.11
CA MET A 13 1.18 3.21 -6.48
C MET A 13 0.26 2.01 -6.72
N GLY A 14 0.14 1.57 -7.97
CA GLY A 14 -0.75 0.49 -8.37
C GLY A 14 -0.33 -0.88 -7.83
N LEU A 15 0.96 -1.22 -7.88
CA LEU A 15 1.48 -2.49 -7.40
C LEU A 15 1.42 -2.57 -5.88
N GLY A 16 1.92 -1.56 -5.16
CA GLY A 16 1.89 -1.54 -3.70
C GLY A 16 0.47 -1.56 -3.16
N GLY A 17 -0.39 -0.68 -3.67
CA GLY A 17 -1.80 -0.63 -3.26
C GLY A 17 -2.59 -1.88 -3.68
N GLY A 18 -2.32 -2.41 -4.86
CA GLY A 18 -2.93 -3.64 -5.36
C GLY A 18 -2.60 -4.85 -4.48
N LEU A 19 -1.34 -5.02 -4.09
CA LEU A 19 -0.91 -6.10 -3.18
C LEU A 19 -1.57 -5.97 -1.80
N MET A 20 -1.68 -4.75 -1.27
CA MET A 20 -2.38 -4.47 -0.01
C MET A 20 -3.87 -4.86 -0.08
N LEU A 21 -4.59 -4.41 -1.12
CA LEU A 21 -6.00 -4.73 -1.30
C LEU A 21 -6.23 -6.22 -1.53
N LEU A 22 -5.33 -6.89 -2.25
CA LEU A 22 -5.40 -8.33 -2.47
C LEU A 22 -5.25 -9.11 -1.15
N GLY A 23 -4.22 -8.81 -0.35
CA GLY A 23 -3.96 -9.53 0.91
C GLY A 23 -4.98 -9.24 2.01
N ILE A 24 -5.50 -8.02 2.07
CA ILE A 24 -6.48 -7.60 3.09
C ILE A 24 -7.90 -7.94 2.65
N VAL A 25 -8.37 -7.29 1.57
CA VAL A 25 -9.79 -7.27 1.20
C VAL A 25 -10.15 -8.52 0.43
N VAL A 26 -9.43 -8.83 -0.66
CA VAL A 26 -9.82 -9.95 -1.54
C VAL A 26 -9.67 -11.28 -0.81
N MET A 27 -8.54 -11.54 -0.17
CA MET A 27 -8.34 -12.78 0.59
C MET A 27 -9.21 -12.84 1.86
N GLY A 28 -9.52 -11.71 2.48
CA GLY A 28 -10.50 -11.65 3.57
C GLY A 28 -11.89 -12.08 3.11
N LEU A 29 -12.38 -11.48 2.02
CA LEU A 29 -13.67 -11.81 1.42
C LEU A 29 -13.73 -13.27 0.98
N ILE A 30 -12.66 -13.84 0.42
CA ILE A 30 -12.62 -15.25 0.05
C ILE A 30 -12.83 -16.14 1.28
N ASN A 31 -12.14 -15.87 2.39
CA ASN A 31 -12.31 -16.65 3.61
C ASN A 31 -13.72 -16.49 4.22
N ASP A 32 -14.26 -15.27 4.22
CA ASP A 32 -15.59 -14.98 4.77
C ASP A 32 -16.70 -15.65 3.94
N LEU A 33 -16.65 -15.52 2.62
CA LEU A 33 -17.62 -16.14 1.70
C LEU A 33 -17.52 -17.66 1.67
N ALA A 34 -16.32 -18.22 1.89
CA ALA A 34 -16.12 -19.66 1.92
C ALA A 34 -16.58 -20.33 3.23
N GLY A 35 -17.15 -19.58 4.18
CA GLY A 35 -17.63 -20.16 5.43
C GLY A 35 -16.49 -20.65 6.34
N ALA A 36 -15.28 -20.11 6.16
CA ALA A 36 -14.18 -20.26 7.12
C ALA A 36 -14.07 -19.16 8.20
N PRO A 37 -15.16 -18.54 8.73
CA PRO A 37 -15.09 -17.74 9.94
C PRO A 37 -15.48 -18.58 11.17
N HIS A 38 -14.53 -18.70 12.11
CA HIS A 38 -14.70 -19.16 13.50
C HIS A 38 -15.16 -20.62 13.70
N VAL A 39 -14.17 -21.49 13.90
CA VAL A 39 -14.39 -22.81 14.50
C VAL A 39 -14.62 -22.65 16.01
N PRO A 40 -15.59 -23.37 16.61
CA PRO A 40 -15.91 -23.26 18.02
C PRO A 40 -14.72 -23.71 18.89
N VAL A 41 -14.68 -23.19 20.12
CA VAL A 41 -13.62 -23.48 21.10
C VAL A 41 -13.79 -24.91 21.58
N GLU A 42 -12.98 -25.82 21.05
CA GLU A 42 -12.89 -27.21 21.51
C GLU A 42 -11.70 -27.30 22.49
N GLU A 43 -11.97 -26.93 23.75
CA GLU A 43 -11.15 -27.06 24.97
C GLU A 43 -9.66 -26.61 24.98
N GLU A 44 -9.25 -26.04 26.12
CA GLU A 44 -7.88 -25.67 26.53
C GLU A 44 -7.13 -24.56 25.74
N GLY A 45 -7.81 -23.80 24.88
CA GLY A 45 -7.32 -22.48 24.44
C GLY A 45 -6.48 -22.47 23.16
N ALA A 46 -6.48 -23.56 22.39
CA ALA A 46 -5.96 -23.57 21.04
C ALA A 46 -7.06 -23.21 20.03
N ILE A 47 -7.03 -21.98 19.52
CA ILE A 47 -7.89 -21.57 18.41
C ILE A 47 -7.31 -22.18 17.13
N VAL A 48 -7.83 -23.33 16.70
CA VAL A 48 -7.43 -23.93 15.42
C VAL A 48 -8.26 -23.26 14.32
N ALA A 49 -7.95 -22.03 13.94
CA ALA A 49 -8.57 -21.43 12.77
C ALA A 49 -8.17 -22.24 11.52
N THR A 50 -9.14 -22.73 10.76
CA THR A 50 -8.93 -23.42 9.46
C THR A 50 -9.34 -22.52 8.29
N PRO A 51 -8.63 -21.40 8.04
CA PRO A 51 -8.95 -20.53 6.92
C PRO A 51 -8.62 -21.21 5.59
N VAL A 52 -9.41 -20.90 4.56
CA VAL A 52 -9.15 -21.38 3.19
C VAL A 52 -7.83 -20.84 2.66
N VAL A 53 -7.53 -19.57 2.96
CA VAL A 53 -6.26 -18.92 2.65
C VAL A 53 -5.46 -18.73 3.93
N SER A 54 -4.23 -19.25 3.97
CA SER A 54 -3.39 -19.20 5.16
C SER A 54 -3.14 -17.76 5.63
N PRO A 55 -3.09 -17.51 6.96
CA PRO A 55 -2.77 -16.19 7.50
C PRO A 55 -1.40 -15.69 7.03
N ASP A 56 -0.42 -16.60 6.91
CA ASP A 56 0.94 -16.27 6.51
C ASP A 56 0.99 -15.72 5.08
N LEU A 57 0.26 -16.33 4.14
CA LEU A 57 0.23 -15.85 2.76
C LEU A 57 -0.35 -14.44 2.66
N ARG A 58 -1.39 -14.15 3.45
CA ARG A 58 -1.99 -12.80 3.52
C ARG A 58 -0.98 -11.80 4.08
N ALA A 59 -0.30 -12.16 5.17
CA ALA A 59 0.72 -11.34 5.79
C ALA A 59 1.87 -11.04 4.81
N TYR A 60 2.32 -12.03 4.04
CA TYR A 60 3.39 -11.83 3.06
C TYR A 60 2.97 -10.94 1.89
N LEU A 61 1.75 -11.05 1.38
CA LEU A 61 1.24 -10.16 0.33
C LEU A 61 1.20 -8.70 0.80
N ILE A 62 0.72 -8.47 2.03
CA ILE A 62 0.68 -7.16 2.66
C ILE A 62 2.10 -6.63 2.86
N ALA A 63 2.99 -7.44 3.41
CA ALA A 63 4.39 -7.08 3.62
C ALA A 63 5.08 -6.72 2.30
N LEU A 64 4.79 -7.45 1.21
CA LEU A 64 5.33 -7.15 -0.11
C LEU A 64 4.81 -5.80 -0.66
N GLY A 65 3.52 -5.50 -0.48
CA GLY A 65 2.95 -4.21 -0.84
C GLY A 65 3.60 -3.05 -0.09
N LEU A 66 3.79 -3.22 1.23
CA LEU A 66 4.51 -2.26 2.06
C LEU A 66 5.97 -2.12 1.66
N LEU A 67 6.64 -3.22 1.31
CA LEU A 67 8.03 -3.21 0.86
C LEU A 67 8.17 -2.40 -0.44
N VAL A 68 7.25 -2.57 -1.40
CA VAL A 68 7.23 -1.79 -2.64
C VAL A 68 7.10 -0.30 -2.35
N TRP A 69 6.15 0.09 -1.50
CA TRP A 69 5.98 1.49 -1.11
C TRP A 69 7.14 2.04 -0.30
N PHE A 70 7.73 1.24 0.58
CA PHE A 70 8.89 1.63 1.36
C PHE A 70 10.09 1.95 0.45
N VAL A 71 10.43 1.03 -0.46
CA VAL A 71 11.54 1.21 -1.41
C VAL A 71 11.29 2.42 -2.31
N TYR A 72 10.08 2.55 -2.85
CA TYR A 72 9.73 3.69 -3.71
C TYR A 72 9.73 5.02 -2.95
N GLY A 73 9.25 5.03 -1.70
CA GLY A 73 9.29 6.20 -0.82
C GLY A 73 10.72 6.67 -0.54
N VAL A 74 11.62 5.73 -0.24
CA VAL A 74 13.06 6.03 -0.09
C VAL A 74 13.63 6.61 -1.39
N TYR A 75 13.33 6.01 -2.55
CA TYR A 75 13.77 6.53 -3.84
C TYR A 75 13.32 7.97 -4.09
N LYS A 76 12.05 8.30 -3.83
CA LYS A 76 11.52 9.66 -4.01
C LYS A 76 12.15 10.64 -3.01
N LEU A 77 12.37 10.21 -1.77
CA LEU A 77 13.01 11.03 -0.75
C LEU A 77 14.44 11.40 -1.13
N THR A 78 15.21 10.47 -1.70
CA THR A 78 16.61 10.73 -2.10
C THR A 78 16.74 11.45 -3.45
N SER A 79 15.68 11.48 -4.26
CA SER A 79 15.72 11.99 -5.63
C SER A 79 14.96 13.30 -5.84
N ALA A 80 14.40 13.91 -4.77
CA ALA A 80 13.68 15.17 -4.86
C ALA A 80 14.66 16.34 -5.10
N PRO A 81 14.52 17.13 -6.20
CA PRO A 81 15.33 18.32 -6.38
C PRO A 81 14.95 19.40 -5.34
N PRO A 82 15.91 20.24 -4.91
CA PRO A 82 15.62 21.36 -4.02
C PRO A 82 14.58 22.26 -4.69
N THR A 83 13.47 22.51 -3.99
CA THR A 83 12.39 23.38 -4.46
C THR A 83 12.99 24.73 -4.83
N ALA A 84 12.93 25.09 -6.11
CA ALA A 84 13.33 26.41 -6.56
C ALA A 84 12.48 27.45 -5.81
N GLU A 85 13.21 28.35 -5.16
CA GLU A 85 12.79 29.53 -4.43
C GLU A 85 11.58 30.20 -5.08
N ILE A 86 10.56 30.51 -4.28
CA ILE A 86 9.46 31.38 -4.69
C ILE A 86 10.07 32.76 -4.91
N ASP A 87 10.50 33.03 -6.14
CA ASP A 87 10.81 34.38 -6.59
C ASP A 87 9.47 35.14 -6.60
N SER A 88 9.17 35.77 -5.47
CA SER A 88 8.03 36.67 -5.32
C SER A 88 8.30 37.84 -6.25
N PRO A 89 7.51 38.05 -7.33
CA PRO A 89 7.74 39.20 -8.18
C PRO A 89 7.58 40.45 -7.34
N ALA A 90 8.67 41.22 -7.22
CA ALA A 90 8.70 42.51 -6.57
C ALA A 90 7.46 43.31 -7.00
N ALA A 91 6.73 43.83 -6.01
CA ALA A 91 5.59 44.70 -6.24
C ALA A 91 5.97 45.81 -7.25
N PRO A 92 5.09 46.16 -8.19
CA PRO A 92 5.37 47.26 -9.11
C PRO A 92 5.66 48.52 -8.28
N ALA A 93 6.82 49.12 -8.49
CA ALA A 93 7.03 50.50 -8.11
C ALA A 93 6.04 51.34 -8.92
N ASP A 94 5.17 52.06 -8.22
CA ASP A 94 4.32 53.08 -8.82
C ASP A 94 5.19 54.34 -9.03
N ASP A 95 5.64 54.57 -10.26
CA ASP A 95 6.25 55.81 -10.74
C ASP A 95 5.51 56.40 -11.96
#